data_AF-I0AFR1-F1
#
_entry.id   AF-I0AFR1-F1
#
_cell.length_a   1.000
_cell.length_b   1.000
_cell.length_c   1.000
_cell.angle_alpha   90.00
_cell.angle_beta   90.00
_cell.angle_gamma   90.00
#
_symmetry.space_group_name_H-M   'P 1'
#
loop_
_entity.id
_entity.type
_entity.pdbx_description
1 polymer ?
#
loop_
_entity_poly.entity_id
_entity_poly.type
_entity_poly.pdbx_seq_one_letter_code
_entity_poly.pdbx_strand_id
1 'polypeptide(L)' 'MTEQKQPLKIQIDKKLINQEEIARRLGVSGAYVHYLLNGKRKNDRLLKKIIEIIKSAA' A
#
# COMPACT_ATOMS: atom_id res chain seq x y z
N MET A 1 2.82 -21.67 17.48
CA MET A 1 1.90 -21.38 16.36
C MET A 1 2.17 -19.96 15.90
N THR A 2 3.07 -19.77 14.92
CA THR A 2 3.33 -18.43 14.38
C THR A 2 2.19 -18.06 13.46
N GLU A 3 1.29 -17.21 13.94
CA GLU A 3 0.23 -16.59 13.15
C GLU A 3 0.84 -15.95 11.90
N GLN A 4 0.72 -16.64 10.77
CA GLN A 4 0.94 -16.05 9.47
C GLN A 4 -0.22 -15.08 9.25
N LYS A 5 -0.07 -13.84 9.75
CA LYS A 5 -0.97 -12.74 9.39
C LYS A 5 -0.94 -12.65 7.86
N GLN A 6 -2.03 -13.12 7.25
CA GLN A 6 -2.23 -13.07 5.82
C GLN A 6 -1.86 -11.66 5.35
N PRO A 7 -1.03 -11.50 4.30
CA PRO A 7 -0.75 -10.18 3.77
C PRO A 7 -2.10 -9.56 3.43
N LEU A 8 -2.36 -8.36 3.94
CA LEU A 8 -3.48 -7.53 3.51
C LEU A 8 -3.30 -7.33 2.01
N LYS A 9 -3.84 -8.24 1.21
CA LYS A 9 -3.69 -8.26 -0.23
C LYS A 9 -4.62 -7.18 -0.78
N ILE A 10 -4.24 -5.94 -0.53
CA ILE A 10 -4.93 -4.75 -1.01
C ILE A 10 -4.83 -4.82 -2.54
N GLN A 11 -5.95 -5.17 -3.17
CA GLN A 11 -6.05 -5.15 -4.62
C GLN A 11 -6.12 -3.69 -5.05
N ILE A 12 -5.05 -3.24 -5.71
CA ILE A 12 -5.02 -1.93 -6.35
C ILE A 12 -5.49 -2.14 -7.78
N ASP A 13 -6.54 -1.44 -8.18
CA ASP A 13 -6.89 -1.36 -9.59
C ASP A 13 -5.85 -0.47 -10.30
N LYS A 14 -4.98 -1.12 -11.07
CA LYS A 14 -3.90 -0.47 -11.80
C LYS A 14 -4.40 0.48 -12.89
N LYS A 15 -5.67 0.39 -13.31
CA LYS A 15 -6.28 1.35 -14.25
C LYS A 15 -6.58 2.69 -13.59
N LEU A 16 -6.81 2.70 -12.28
CA LEU A 16 -7.14 3.89 -11.51
C LEU A 16 -5.89 4.53 -10.89
N ILE A 17 -5.00 3.71 -10.32
CA ILE A 17 -3.76 4.20 -9.71
C ILE A 17 -2.69 3.11 -9.64
N ASN A 18 -1.42 3.48 -9.77
CA ASN A 18 -0.29 2.54 -9.68
C ASN A 18 0.57 2.81 -8.43
N GLN A 19 1.44 1.87 -8.08
CA GLN A 19 2.29 1.96 -6.87
C GLN A 19 3.28 3.14 -6.92
N GLU A 20 3.76 3.51 -8.11
CA GLU A 20 4.66 4.64 -8.31
C GLU A 20 3.96 5.98 -8.04
N GLU A 21 2.71 6.12 -8.45
CA GLU A 21 1.89 7.30 -8.18
C GLU A 21 1.56 7.42 -6.69
N ILE A 22 1.23 6.30 -6.05
CA ILE A 22 1.06 6.24 -4.58
C ILE A 22 2.36 6.66 -3.88
N ALA A 23 3.51 6.17 -4.36
CA ALA A 23 4.81 6.50 -3.81
C ALA A 23 5.14 7.99 -3.95
N ARG A 24 4.88 8.59 -5.12
CA ARG A 24 5.03 10.05 -5.36
C ARG A 24 4.18 10.88 -4.41
N ARG A 25 2.89 10.56 -4.26
CA ARG A 25 1.97 11.29 -3.37
C ARG A 25 2.38 11.20 -1.90
N LEU A 26 3.01 10.10 -1.51
CA LEU A 26 3.46 9.86 -0.14
C LEU A 26 4.89 10.32 0.13
N GLY A 27 5.66 10.69 -0.89
CA GLY A 27 7.07 11.03 -0.77
C GLY A 27 7.94 9.86 -0.31
N VAL A 28 7.59 8.63 -0.69
CA VAL A 28 8.36 7.41 -0.36
C VAL A 28 8.78 6.67 -1.62
N SER A 29 9.62 5.65 -1.50
CA SER A 29 9.98 4.81 -2.66
C SER A 29 8.87 3.81 -3.00
N GLY A 30 8.75 3.47 -4.30
CA GLY A 30 7.83 2.42 -4.77
C GLY A 30 8.08 1.07 -4.09
N ALA A 31 9.36 0.72 -3.86
CA ALA A 31 9.74 -0.47 -3.10
C ALA A 31 9.18 -0.47 -1.66
N TYR A 32 9.15 0.70 -1.01
CA TYR A 32 8.59 0.82 0.33
C TYR A 32 7.06 0.64 0.33
N VAL A 33 6.35 1.20 -0.65
CA VAL A 33 4.91 0.95 -0.86
C VAL A 33 4.67 -0.54 -1.11
N HIS A 34 5.46 -1.17 -1.97
CA HIS A 34 5.37 -2.61 -2.21
C HIS A 34 5.53 -3.43 -0.92
N TYR A 35 6.48 -3.08 -0.05
CA TYR A 35 6.66 -3.78 1.22
C TYR A 35 5.53 -3.54 2.22
N LEU A 36 4.95 -2.34 2.25
CA LEU A 36 3.78 -2.06 3.09
C LEU A 36 2.56 -2.88 2.64
N LEU A 37 2.28 -2.89 1.34
CA LEU A 37 1.17 -3.64 0.75
C LEU A 37 1.30 -5.15 0.95
N ASN A 38 2.53 -5.69 0.94
CA ASN A 38 2.78 -7.11 1.17
C ASN A 38 2.93 -7.46 2.66
N GLY A 39 2.72 -6.52 3.58
CA GLY A 39 2.89 -6.74 5.02
C GLY A 39 4.33 -7.01 5.47
N LYS A 40 5.33 -6.83 4.58
CA LYS A 40 6.76 -6.95 4.90
C LYS A 40 7.27 -5.78 5.76
N ARG A 41 6.53 -4.67 5.78
CA ARG A 41 6.75 -3.52 6.66
C ARG A 41 5.45 -3.15 7.35
N LYS A 42 5.54 -2.72 8.61
CA LYS A 42 4.41 -2.23 9.39
C LYS A 42 4.53 -0.73 9.56
N ASN A 43 3.62 0.01 8.96
CA ASN A 43 3.47 1.45 9.16
C ASN A 43 2.00 1.82 8.95
N ASP A 44 1.23 1.79 10.03
CA ASP A 44 -0.22 1.95 9.96
C ASP A 44 -0.64 3.33 9.46
N ARG A 45 0.16 4.36 9.75
CA ARG A 45 -0.09 5.73 9.26
C ARG A 45 0.01 5.81 7.74
N LEU A 46 1.06 5.22 7.17
CA LEU A 46 1.21 5.19 5.71
C LEU A 46 0.22 4.25 5.06
N LEU A 47 -0.07 3.09 5.67
CA LEU A 47 -1.07 2.16 5.15
C LEU A 47 -2.46 2.81 5.04
N LYS A 48 -2.88 3.57 6.07
CA LYS A 48 -4.12 4.35 6.03
C LYS A 48 -4.14 5.35 4.88
N LYS A 49 -3.07 6.11 4.68
CA LYS A 49 -2.97 7.05 3.55
C LYS A 49 -2.99 6.35 2.20
N ILE A 50 -2.35 5.20 2.06
CA ILE A 50 -2.40 4.38 0.84
C ILE A 50 -3.85 3.99 0.54
N ILE A 51 -4.60 3.55 1.56
CA ILE A 51 -6.02 3.18 1.42
C ILE A 51 -6.87 4.40 1.03
N GLU A 52 -6.66 5.56 1.64
CA GLU A 52 -7.34 6.81 1.25
C GLU A 52 -7.07 7.18 -0.20
N ILE A 53 -5.80 7.14 -0.63
CA ILE A 53 -5.41 7.44 -2.01
C ILE A 53 -6.10 6.49 -3.00
N ILE A 54 -6.16 5.20 -2.70
CA ILE A 54 -6.84 4.20 -3.55
C ILE A 54 -8.35 4.48 -3.60
N LYS A 55 -8.98 4.79 -2.46
CA LYS A 55 -10.42 5.10 -2.39
C LYS A 55 -10.78 6.39 -3.12
N SER A 56 -9.92 7.40 -3.13
CA SER A 56 -10.15 8.65 -3.86
C SER A 56 -9.89 8.54 -5.36
N ALA A 57 -9.20 7.48 -5.80
CA ALA A 57 -8.93 7.24 -7.22
C ALA A 57 -10.00 6.35 -7.89
N ALA A 58 -10.82 5.64 -7.11
CA ALA A 58 -11.95 4.83 -7.56
C ALA A 58 -13.25 5.64 -7.57
#